data_AF-A0A1V4QCH2-F1
#
_entry.id   AF-A0A1V4QCH2-F1
#
_cell.length_a   1.000
_cell.length_b   1.000
_cell.length_c   1.000
_cell.angle_alpha   90.00
_cell.angle_beta   90.00
_cell.angle_gamma   90.00
#
_symmetry.space_group_name_H-M   'P 1'
#
loop_
_entity.id
_entity.type
_entity.pdbx_description
1 polymer ?
#
loop_
_entity_poly.entity_id
_entity_poly.type
_entity_poly.pdbx_seq_one_letter_code
_entity_poly.pdbx_strand_id
1 'polypeptide(L)'
;AADRAFLDSAWSHIDRLRGYRRDLAISALVLSAARKQPRGVFTFTDSSRYADGRRDLQMTLRDHFRLRAAADYNATVFSNGSRHHSSCGDVFDLDATGVLGGAPDLVYLDPPYAPPSDDNDYIKRYHFLEGLSAYWQGMTIMENTKTKKLPKRYTPFAYKHSIDDALVRTFDHFTEAGAIVLSYSSNALPGPDRIVDLLGKVKPHVDVIAIDHKYSFGTHAAAARRDVSEFLFIGRD
;
A
#
# COMPACT_ATOMS: atom_id res chain seq x y z
N ALA A 1 -6.18 -25.98 -9.78
CA ALA A 1 -4.96 -26.30 -10.56
C ALA A 1 -4.78 -25.33 -11.72
N ALA A 2 -5.82 -25.11 -12.53
CA ALA A 2 -5.80 -24.16 -13.65
C ALA A 2 -5.36 -22.73 -13.26
N ASP A 3 -5.86 -22.17 -12.16
CA ASP A 3 -5.47 -20.81 -11.74
C ASP A 3 -3.98 -20.69 -11.40
N ARG A 4 -3.39 -21.71 -10.76
CA ARG A 4 -1.94 -21.74 -10.46
C ARG A 4 -1.12 -21.81 -11.75
N ALA A 5 -1.48 -22.71 -12.65
CA ALA A 5 -0.83 -22.81 -13.96
C ALA A 5 -0.96 -21.51 -14.77
N PHE A 6 -2.08 -20.80 -14.65
CA PHE A 6 -2.23 -19.48 -15.28
C PHE A 6 -1.28 -18.44 -14.66
N LEU A 7 -1.17 -18.37 -13.33
CA LEU A 7 -0.23 -17.45 -12.67
C LEU A 7 1.20 -17.67 -13.14
N ASP A 8 1.66 -18.93 -13.14
CA ASP A 8 3.02 -19.29 -13.59
C ASP A 8 3.22 -18.92 -15.07
N SER A 9 2.23 -19.25 -15.91
CA SER A 9 2.26 -18.91 -17.33
C SER A 9 2.29 -17.40 -17.55
N ALA A 10 1.43 -16.62 -16.88
CA ALA A 10 1.38 -15.18 -16.99
C ALA A 10 2.71 -14.54 -16.57
N TRP A 11 3.26 -14.96 -15.44
CA TRP A 11 4.52 -14.43 -14.93
C TRP A 11 5.69 -14.66 -15.89
N SER A 12 5.76 -15.84 -16.52
CA SER A 12 6.82 -16.15 -17.51
C SER A 12 6.84 -15.21 -18.72
N HIS A 13 5.70 -14.60 -19.06
CA HIS A 13 5.61 -13.59 -20.12
C HIS A 13 5.87 -12.18 -19.58
N ILE A 14 5.36 -11.87 -18.38
CA ILE A 14 5.57 -10.58 -17.69
C ILE A 14 7.07 -10.33 -17.45
N ASP A 15 7.85 -11.35 -17.10
CA ASP A 15 9.29 -11.22 -16.86
C ASP A 15 10.08 -10.77 -18.11
N ARG A 16 9.52 -10.98 -19.30
CA ARG A 16 10.08 -10.53 -20.58
C ARG A 16 9.74 -9.08 -20.90
N LEU A 17 8.76 -8.49 -20.21
CA LEU A 17 8.39 -7.07 -20.37
C LEU A 17 9.45 -6.16 -19.72
N ARG A 18 9.44 -4.88 -20.11
CA ARG A 18 10.39 -3.87 -19.65
C ARG A 18 9.67 -2.57 -19.29
N GLY A 19 10.22 -1.84 -18.33
CA GLY A 19 9.67 -0.59 -17.82
C GLY A 19 8.23 -0.73 -17.34
N TYR A 20 7.47 0.37 -17.44
CA TYR A 20 6.10 0.47 -16.92
C TYR A 20 5.13 -0.61 -17.43
N ARG A 21 5.38 -1.21 -18.61
CA ARG A 21 4.55 -2.31 -19.13
C ARG A 21 4.63 -3.55 -18.25
N ARG A 22 5.82 -3.82 -17.69
CA ARG A 22 6.01 -4.90 -16.71
C ARG A 22 5.22 -4.58 -15.45
N ASP A 23 5.36 -3.37 -14.94
CA ASP A 23 4.72 -2.92 -13.70
C ASP A 23 3.19 -3.01 -13.79
N LEU A 24 2.61 -2.50 -14.88
CA LEU A 24 1.17 -2.60 -15.15
C LEU A 24 0.69 -4.05 -15.26
N ALA A 25 1.47 -4.92 -15.88
CA ALA A 25 1.10 -6.33 -16.01
C ALA A 25 1.18 -7.05 -14.65
N ILE A 26 2.17 -6.73 -13.80
CA ILE A 26 2.25 -7.24 -12.43
C ILE A 26 1.05 -6.74 -11.63
N SER A 27 0.75 -5.43 -11.65
CA SER A 27 -0.41 -4.85 -10.97
C SER A 27 -1.71 -5.51 -11.42
N ALA A 28 -1.89 -5.74 -12.73
CA ALA A 28 -3.05 -6.44 -13.27
C ALA A 28 -3.17 -7.88 -12.76
N LEU A 29 -2.05 -8.61 -12.67
CA LEU A 29 -2.01 -9.98 -12.18
C LEU A 29 -2.36 -10.04 -10.68
N VAL A 30 -1.78 -9.14 -9.89
CA VAL A 30 -2.05 -9.01 -8.46
C VAL A 30 -3.52 -8.64 -8.21
N LEU A 31 -4.06 -7.67 -8.94
CA LEU A 31 -5.47 -7.27 -8.82
C LEU A 31 -6.42 -8.43 -9.20
N SER A 32 -6.07 -9.19 -10.24
CA SER A 32 -6.84 -10.37 -10.66
C SER A 32 -6.87 -11.43 -9.57
N ALA A 33 -5.71 -11.72 -8.97
CA ALA A 33 -5.59 -12.65 -7.86
C ALA A 33 -6.35 -12.15 -6.63
N ALA A 34 -6.34 -10.85 -6.36
CA ALA A 34 -7.07 -10.24 -5.26
C ALA A 34 -8.59 -10.37 -5.42
N ARG A 35 -9.11 -10.03 -6.61
CA ARG A 35 -10.56 -10.11 -6.92
C ARG A 35 -11.09 -11.54 -6.94
N LYS A 36 -10.23 -12.51 -7.27
CA LYS A 36 -10.58 -13.93 -7.32
C LYS A 36 -10.61 -14.60 -5.93
N GLN A 37 -10.42 -13.85 -4.84
CA GLN A 37 -10.46 -14.37 -3.47
C GLN A 37 -11.69 -13.87 -2.68
N PRO A 38 -12.40 -14.77 -1.96
CA PRO A 38 -13.48 -14.37 -1.08
C PRO A 38 -12.94 -13.67 0.18
N ARG A 39 -13.70 -12.66 0.66
CA ARG A 39 -13.49 -11.96 1.94
C ARG A 39 -12.07 -11.41 2.19
N GLY A 40 -11.31 -11.09 1.13
CA GLY A 40 -9.95 -10.55 1.26
C GLY A 40 -8.95 -11.52 1.87
N VAL A 41 -9.18 -12.84 1.74
CA VAL A 41 -8.25 -13.88 2.18
C VAL A 41 -7.32 -14.21 1.02
N PHE A 42 -6.16 -13.57 0.96
CA PHE A 42 -5.19 -13.77 -0.12
C PHE A 42 -4.24 -14.93 0.21
N THR A 43 -4.61 -16.13 -0.19
CA THR A 43 -3.86 -17.37 0.06
C THR A 43 -4.05 -18.36 -1.09
N PHE A 44 -3.10 -19.29 -1.27
CA PHE A 44 -3.23 -20.38 -2.23
C PHE A 44 -4.08 -21.56 -1.71
N THR A 45 -4.42 -21.57 -0.42
CA THR A 45 -5.25 -22.60 0.21
C THR A 45 -6.72 -22.41 -0.15
N ASP A 46 -7.48 -23.50 -0.25
CA ASP A 46 -8.91 -23.43 -0.62
C ASP A 46 -9.72 -22.54 0.32
N SER A 47 -10.36 -21.53 -0.26
CA SER A 47 -11.20 -20.52 0.39
C SER A 47 -12.66 -20.60 -0.09
N SER A 48 -13.02 -21.63 -0.88
CA SER A 48 -14.34 -21.83 -1.50
C SER A 48 -15.51 -21.78 -0.52
N ARG A 49 -15.29 -22.21 0.74
CA ARG A 49 -16.29 -22.12 1.83
C ARG A 49 -16.77 -20.69 2.14
N TYR A 50 -16.07 -19.67 1.66
CA TYR A 50 -16.41 -18.26 1.83
C TYR A 50 -16.93 -17.62 0.53
N ALA A 51 -17.12 -18.41 -0.53
CA ALA A 51 -17.66 -17.91 -1.78
C ALA A 51 -19.10 -17.41 -1.58
N ASP A 52 -19.33 -16.16 -1.96
CA ASP A 52 -20.59 -15.44 -1.79
C ASP A 52 -21.35 -15.25 -3.11
N GLY A 53 -20.95 -15.98 -4.16
CA GLY A 53 -21.59 -15.95 -5.48
C GLY A 53 -21.27 -14.71 -6.33
N ARG A 54 -20.38 -13.82 -5.86
CA ARG A 54 -19.98 -12.64 -6.66
C ARG A 54 -19.36 -13.06 -7.99
N ARG A 55 -19.65 -12.26 -9.03
CA ARG A 55 -19.15 -12.44 -10.40
C ARG A 55 -17.64 -12.69 -10.44
N ASP A 56 -16.88 -11.94 -9.65
CA ASP A 56 -15.42 -12.08 -9.61
C ASP A 56 -14.98 -13.48 -9.12
N LEU A 57 -15.74 -14.13 -8.25
CA LEU A 57 -15.43 -15.49 -7.81
C LEU A 57 -15.79 -16.56 -8.85
N GLN A 58 -16.63 -16.23 -9.84
CA GLN A 58 -17.06 -17.15 -10.89
C GLN A 58 -16.19 -17.05 -12.15
N MET A 59 -15.54 -15.90 -12.39
CA MET A 59 -14.66 -15.69 -13.54
C MET A 59 -13.35 -16.47 -13.42
N THR A 60 -12.79 -16.95 -14.53
CA THR A 60 -11.43 -17.53 -14.50
C THR A 60 -10.39 -16.45 -14.20
N LEU A 61 -9.26 -16.83 -13.61
CA LEU A 61 -8.18 -15.87 -13.34
C LEU A 61 -7.63 -15.23 -14.64
N ARG A 62 -7.66 -16.00 -15.73
CA ARG A 62 -7.32 -15.53 -17.08
C ARG A 62 -8.26 -14.42 -17.56
N ASP A 63 -9.56 -14.58 -17.37
CA ASP A 63 -10.55 -13.59 -17.80
C ASP A 63 -10.48 -12.34 -16.93
N HIS A 64 -10.23 -12.49 -15.62
CA HIS A 64 -9.92 -11.37 -14.75
C HIS A 64 -8.74 -10.55 -15.26
N PHE A 65 -7.64 -11.24 -15.54
CA PHE A 65 -6.41 -10.59 -16.00
C PHE A 65 -6.63 -9.86 -17.32
N ARG A 66 -7.17 -10.57 -18.32
CA ARG A 66 -7.29 -10.05 -19.69
C ARG A 66 -8.40 -9.01 -19.84
N LEU A 67 -9.60 -9.30 -19.33
CA LEU A 67 -10.81 -8.55 -19.65
C LEU A 67 -11.11 -7.43 -18.66
N ARG A 68 -10.49 -7.45 -17.47
CA ARG A 68 -10.70 -6.45 -16.43
C ARG A 68 -9.40 -5.74 -16.10
N ALA A 69 -8.51 -6.42 -15.40
CA ALA A 69 -7.40 -5.76 -14.74
C ALA A 69 -6.44 -5.07 -15.73
N ALA A 70 -6.04 -5.75 -16.80
CA ALA A 70 -5.15 -5.14 -17.80
C ALA A 70 -5.83 -4.03 -18.61
N ALA A 71 -7.11 -4.18 -18.96
CA ALA A 71 -7.86 -3.17 -19.70
C ALA A 71 -8.11 -1.91 -18.86
N ASP A 72 -8.58 -2.09 -17.63
CA ASP A 72 -8.85 -1.02 -16.66
C ASP A 72 -7.56 -0.22 -16.40
N TYR A 73 -6.43 -0.90 -16.11
CA TYR A 73 -5.17 -0.21 -15.87
C TYR A 73 -4.63 0.50 -17.12
N ASN A 74 -4.69 -0.12 -18.29
CA ASN A 74 -4.25 0.54 -19.52
C ASN A 74 -5.08 1.80 -19.83
N ALA A 75 -6.38 1.80 -19.50
CA ALA A 75 -7.24 2.97 -19.67
C ALA A 75 -6.89 4.13 -18.72
N THR A 76 -6.24 3.84 -17.59
CA THR A 76 -5.79 4.86 -16.62
C THR A 76 -4.40 5.42 -16.92
N VAL A 77 -3.66 4.84 -17.87
CA VAL A 77 -2.31 5.27 -18.21
C VAL A 77 -2.39 6.27 -19.37
N PHE A 78 -1.99 7.50 -19.09
CA PHE A 78 -1.94 8.57 -20.07
C PHE A 78 -0.62 9.35 -19.93
N SER A 79 -0.21 10.01 -21.01
CA SER A 79 0.88 10.97 -20.96
C SER A 79 0.30 12.36 -20.74
N ASN A 80 0.81 13.09 -19.76
CA ASN A 80 0.56 14.52 -19.60
C ASN A 80 1.68 15.38 -20.23
N GLY A 81 2.62 14.77 -20.97
CA GLY A 81 3.78 15.45 -21.55
C GLY A 81 4.95 15.70 -20.58
N SER A 82 4.78 15.41 -19.30
CA SER A 82 5.81 15.59 -18.26
C SER A 82 6.64 14.31 -18.06
N ARG A 83 7.83 14.49 -17.46
CA ARG A 83 8.66 13.37 -17.00
C ARG A 83 8.22 12.96 -15.61
N HIS A 84 8.09 11.66 -15.39
CA HIS A 84 7.73 11.06 -14.11
C HIS A 84 8.82 10.09 -13.68
N HIS A 85 9.05 9.99 -12.38
CA HIS A 85 9.98 9.04 -11.79
C HIS A 85 9.24 8.19 -10.75
N SER A 86 9.57 6.90 -10.69
CA SER A 86 9.06 5.96 -9.69
C SER A 86 10.20 5.06 -9.25
N SER A 87 10.34 4.88 -7.94
CA SER A 87 11.35 4.03 -7.32
C SER A 87 10.70 3.19 -6.22
N CYS A 88 11.36 2.09 -5.86
CA CYS A 88 10.98 1.25 -4.72
C CYS A 88 12.21 1.13 -3.82
N GLY A 89 12.08 1.51 -2.55
CA GLY A 89 13.19 1.54 -1.59
C GLY A 89 12.74 2.09 -0.24
N ASP A 90 13.70 2.28 0.67
CA ASP A 90 13.47 3.01 1.90
C ASP A 90 13.35 4.51 1.59
N VAL A 91 12.44 5.20 2.27
CA VAL A 91 12.24 6.64 2.10
C VAL A 91 13.48 7.43 2.50
N PHE A 92 14.25 6.93 3.48
CA PHE A 92 15.47 7.59 3.95
C PHE A 92 16.62 7.52 2.93
N ASP A 93 16.54 6.64 1.94
CA ASP A 93 17.53 6.49 0.87
C ASP A 93 17.15 7.29 -0.39
N LEU A 94 16.00 8.00 -0.39
CA LEU A 94 15.50 8.73 -1.55
C LEU A 94 16.21 10.08 -1.74
N ASP A 95 17.03 10.20 -2.78
CA ASP A 95 17.59 11.49 -3.23
C ASP A 95 16.57 12.27 -4.08
N ALA A 96 15.54 12.81 -3.44
CA ALA A 96 14.48 13.56 -4.13
C ALA A 96 15.03 14.81 -4.84
N THR A 97 15.97 15.52 -4.21
CA THR A 97 16.59 16.73 -4.77
C THR A 97 17.39 16.42 -6.02
N GLY A 98 18.18 15.35 -6.03
CA GLY A 98 18.91 14.91 -7.22
C GLY A 98 18.00 14.45 -8.35
N VAL A 99 16.91 13.74 -8.04
CA VAL A 99 15.93 13.27 -9.03
C VAL A 99 15.17 14.43 -9.69
N LEU A 100 14.83 15.47 -8.92
CA LEU A 100 14.06 16.63 -9.40
C LEU A 100 14.93 17.78 -9.92
N GLY A 101 16.24 17.78 -9.60
CA GLY A 101 17.15 18.88 -9.92
C GLY A 101 16.99 20.09 -8.99
N GLY A 102 16.38 19.91 -7.82
CA GLY A 102 16.04 20.94 -6.85
C GLY A 102 15.13 20.39 -5.75
N ALA A 103 14.93 21.16 -4.68
CA ALA A 103 14.02 20.77 -3.63
C ALA A 103 12.57 20.66 -4.17
N PRO A 104 11.79 19.65 -3.76
CA PRO A 104 10.41 19.50 -4.21
C PRO A 104 9.52 20.64 -3.71
N ASP A 105 8.59 21.12 -4.54
CA ASP A 105 7.59 22.10 -4.09
C ASP A 105 6.60 21.49 -3.07
N LEU A 106 6.35 20.18 -3.18
CA LEU A 106 5.41 19.43 -2.35
C LEU A 106 5.89 17.99 -2.16
N VAL A 107 5.86 17.51 -0.91
CA VAL A 107 5.99 16.10 -0.57
C VAL A 107 4.69 15.62 0.06
N TYR A 108 4.06 14.59 -0.53
CA TYR A 108 2.90 13.92 0.05
C TYR A 108 3.33 12.60 0.68
N LEU A 109 2.97 12.40 1.95
CA LEU A 109 3.34 11.25 2.77
C LEU A 109 2.08 10.51 3.23
N ASP A 110 2.09 9.19 3.07
CA ASP A 110 1.08 8.27 3.60
C ASP A 110 1.82 7.06 4.23
N PRO A 111 2.54 7.27 5.34
CA PRO A 111 3.35 6.23 5.96
C PRO A 111 2.46 5.17 6.63
N PRO A 112 2.99 3.95 6.86
CA PRO A 112 2.31 2.99 7.72
C PRO A 112 2.00 3.61 9.08
N TYR A 113 0.82 3.35 9.62
CA TYR A 113 0.46 3.79 10.96
C TYR A 113 0.60 2.68 12.00
N ALA A 114 1.10 3.04 13.19
CA ALA A 114 1.14 2.17 14.36
C ALA A 114 -0.21 2.25 15.10
N PRO A 115 -1.08 1.23 15.03
CA PRO A 115 -2.35 1.26 15.74
C PRO A 115 -2.13 1.14 17.26
N PRO A 116 -3.02 1.70 18.10
CA PRO A 116 -2.85 1.66 19.55
C PRO A 116 -2.87 0.26 20.18
N SER A 117 -3.49 -0.73 19.54
CA SER A 117 -3.76 -2.03 20.17
C SER A 117 -3.63 -3.25 19.26
N ASP A 118 -3.31 -3.08 17.98
CA ASP A 118 -3.21 -4.18 17.01
C ASP A 118 -1.85 -4.13 16.26
N ASP A 119 -1.65 -5.04 15.31
CA ASP A 119 -0.55 -5.00 14.35
C ASP A 119 -1.11 -4.67 12.95
N ASN A 120 -0.67 -3.56 12.36
CA ASN A 120 -1.07 -3.14 11.02
C ASN A 120 -0.12 -3.68 9.93
N ASP A 121 0.43 -4.87 10.14
CA ASP A 121 1.27 -5.53 9.14
C ASP A 121 0.42 -6.14 8.01
N TYR A 122 0.44 -5.46 6.86
CA TYR A 122 -0.22 -5.91 5.64
C TYR A 122 0.34 -7.24 5.12
N ILE A 123 1.61 -7.58 5.36
CA ILE A 123 2.21 -8.85 4.89
C ILE A 123 1.42 -10.04 5.45
N LYS A 124 0.96 -9.97 6.70
CA LYS A 124 0.19 -11.06 7.32
C LYS A 124 -1.04 -11.47 6.51
N ARG A 125 -1.76 -10.51 5.91
CA ARG A 125 -2.97 -10.76 5.10
C ARG A 125 -2.68 -10.87 3.61
N TYR A 126 -1.70 -10.11 3.12
CA TYR A 126 -1.40 -9.94 1.70
C TYR A 126 -0.17 -10.73 1.23
N HIS A 127 0.46 -11.56 2.06
CA HIS A 127 1.67 -12.34 1.73
C HIS A 127 1.61 -13.08 0.39
N PHE A 128 0.45 -13.60 -0.02
CA PHE A 128 0.31 -14.24 -1.32
C PHE A 128 0.40 -13.25 -2.47
N LEU A 129 -0.24 -12.07 -2.35
CA LEU A 129 -0.16 -11.02 -3.36
C LEU A 129 1.23 -10.38 -3.40
N GLU A 130 1.84 -10.18 -2.23
CA GLU A 130 3.22 -9.71 -2.08
C GLU A 130 4.19 -10.70 -2.72
N GLY A 131 4.03 -12.00 -2.47
CA GLY A 131 4.82 -13.03 -3.13
C GLY A 131 4.62 -13.04 -4.63
N LEU A 132 3.37 -12.93 -5.09
CA LEU A 132 3.03 -12.91 -6.51
C LEU A 132 3.61 -11.68 -7.24
N SER A 133 3.71 -10.52 -6.59
CA SER A 133 4.23 -9.29 -7.22
C SER A 133 5.69 -9.43 -7.66
N ALA A 134 6.47 -10.25 -6.96
CA ALA A 134 7.87 -10.53 -7.27
C ALA A 134 8.14 -11.99 -7.66
N TYR A 135 7.10 -12.79 -7.88
CA TYR A 135 7.20 -14.25 -8.10
C TYR A 135 8.08 -14.96 -7.05
N TRP A 136 7.93 -14.54 -5.79
CA TRP A 136 8.68 -15.02 -4.63
C TRP A 136 10.22 -14.91 -4.75
N GLN A 137 10.73 -14.20 -5.75
CA GLN A 137 12.16 -14.03 -5.96
C GLN A 137 12.76 -13.23 -4.81
N GLY A 138 13.83 -13.74 -4.22
CA GLY A 138 14.51 -13.10 -3.08
C GLY A 138 13.71 -13.10 -1.77
N MET A 139 12.63 -13.88 -1.67
CA MET A 139 11.78 -13.94 -0.47
C MET A 139 11.97 -15.23 0.33
N THR A 140 12.05 -15.10 1.65
CA THR A 140 12.05 -16.25 2.56
C THR A 140 10.62 -16.73 2.81
N ILE A 141 10.34 -18.00 2.54
CA ILE A 141 9.03 -18.60 2.83
C ILE A 141 9.07 -19.27 4.21
N MET A 142 8.08 -18.96 5.05
CA MET A 142 7.87 -19.64 6.33
C MET A 142 7.23 -21.01 6.11
N GLU A 143 8.07 -22.01 5.82
CA GLU A 143 7.66 -23.37 5.43
C GLU A 143 6.77 -24.08 6.46
N ASN A 144 6.94 -23.73 7.74
CA ASN A 144 6.16 -24.27 8.85
C ASN A 144 4.72 -23.72 8.94
N THR A 145 4.37 -22.70 8.15
CA THR A 145 3.01 -22.14 8.16
C THR A 145 2.12 -22.78 7.09
N LYS A 146 0.85 -23.02 7.43
CA LYS A 146 -0.14 -23.63 6.52
C LYS A 146 -0.30 -22.88 5.20
N THR A 147 -0.22 -21.55 5.23
CA THR A 147 -0.37 -20.69 4.06
C THR A 147 0.96 -20.19 3.50
N LYS A 148 2.11 -20.76 3.91
CA LYS A 148 3.45 -20.41 3.41
C LYS A 148 3.69 -18.90 3.42
N LYS A 149 3.50 -18.30 4.59
CA LYS A 149 3.60 -16.86 4.81
C LYS A 149 5.01 -16.34 4.53
N LEU A 150 5.09 -15.04 4.27
CA LEU A 150 6.33 -14.30 4.30
C LEU A 150 6.58 -13.80 5.73
N PRO A 151 7.85 -13.72 6.19
CA PRO A 151 8.18 -13.09 7.45
C PRO A 151 7.79 -11.62 7.44
N LYS A 152 7.40 -11.11 8.60
CA LYS A 152 7.15 -9.68 8.81
C LYS A 152 8.42 -8.90 8.47
N ARG A 153 8.29 -7.86 7.65
CA ARG A 153 9.37 -6.90 7.41
C ARG A 153 9.42 -5.91 8.56
N TYR A 154 10.61 -5.63 9.04
CA TYR A 154 10.80 -4.54 9.99
C TYR A 154 10.52 -3.21 9.28
N THR A 155 9.83 -2.32 9.97
CA THR A 155 9.69 -0.91 9.58
C THR A 155 9.59 -0.08 10.86
N PRO A 156 10.30 1.05 10.96
CA PRO A 156 10.27 1.86 12.18
C PRO A 156 8.89 2.53 12.38
N PHE A 157 8.05 2.56 11.36
CA PHE A 157 6.69 3.10 11.42
C PHE A 157 5.67 2.17 12.11
N ALA A 158 5.99 0.89 12.29
CA ALA A 158 5.02 -0.08 12.83
C ALA A 158 4.94 -0.12 14.37
N TYR A 159 5.83 0.57 15.10
CA TYR A 159 5.95 0.42 16.54
C TYR A 159 5.82 1.74 17.29
N LYS A 160 5.06 1.71 18.40
CA LYS A 160 4.84 2.89 19.27
C LYS A 160 6.12 3.56 19.75
N HIS A 161 7.16 2.78 20.02
CA HIS A 161 8.42 3.28 20.56
C HIS A 161 9.35 3.87 19.49
N SER A 162 9.07 3.67 18.19
CA SER A 162 9.93 4.13 17.09
C SER A 162 9.21 5.04 16.09
N ILE A 163 7.88 5.11 16.09
CA ILE A 163 7.11 5.89 15.12
C ILE A 163 7.41 7.39 15.19
N ASP A 164 7.56 7.95 16.39
CA ASP A 164 7.93 9.37 16.56
C ASP A 164 9.27 9.68 15.88
N ASP A 165 10.29 8.85 16.12
CA ASP A 165 11.61 9.01 15.51
C ASP A 165 11.55 8.82 13.98
N ALA A 166 10.79 7.84 13.51
CA ALA A 166 10.59 7.60 12.09
C ALA A 166 9.96 8.82 11.38
N LEU A 167 8.94 9.43 11.99
CA LEU A 167 8.30 10.63 11.45
C LEU A 167 9.23 11.84 11.49
N VAL A 168 9.94 12.07 12.60
CA VAL A 168 10.94 13.14 12.70
C VAL A 168 11.98 13.02 11.59
N ARG A 169 12.58 11.84 11.44
CA ARG A 169 13.58 11.60 10.39
C ARG A 169 13.01 11.81 8.98
N THR A 170 11.73 11.46 8.77
CA THR A 170 11.07 11.65 7.47
C THR A 170 10.84 13.13 7.18
N PHE A 171 10.38 13.88 8.18
CA PHE A 171 10.17 15.32 8.07
C PHE A 171 11.50 16.06 7.87
N ASP A 172 12.54 15.70 8.63
CA ASP A 172 13.88 16.25 8.50
C ASP A 172 14.42 16.02 7.07
N HIS A 173 14.25 14.82 6.54
CA HIS A 173 14.66 14.44 5.17
C HIS A 173 14.03 15.31 4.08
N PHE A 174 12.83 15.84 4.32
CA PHE A 174 12.10 16.69 3.38
C PHE A 174 11.98 18.15 3.86
N THR A 175 12.86 18.60 4.77
CA THR A 175 12.80 19.96 5.33
C THR A 175 12.82 21.06 4.26
N GLU A 176 13.60 20.88 3.20
CA GLU A 176 13.72 21.86 2.11
C GLU A 176 12.51 21.87 1.17
N ALA A 177 11.56 20.93 1.31
CA ALA A 177 10.38 20.89 0.46
C ALA A 177 9.45 22.07 0.73
N GLY A 178 8.94 22.78 -0.27
CA GLY A 178 8.06 23.95 -0.04
C GLY A 178 6.82 23.65 0.83
N ALA A 179 6.30 22.43 0.73
CA ALA A 179 5.27 21.92 1.62
C ALA A 179 5.43 20.42 1.90
N ILE A 180 5.07 20.00 3.11
CA ILE A 180 4.94 18.60 3.51
C ILE A 180 3.47 18.34 3.86
N VAL A 181 2.84 17.41 3.14
CA VAL A 181 1.48 16.96 3.40
C VAL A 181 1.51 15.53 3.91
N LEU A 182 1.05 15.32 5.13
CA LEU A 182 0.92 13.99 5.73
C LEU A 182 -0.55 13.60 5.83
N SER A 183 -0.90 12.48 5.21
CA SER A 183 -2.15 11.74 5.43
C SER A 183 -2.01 10.84 6.65
N TYR A 184 -2.93 10.93 7.61
CA TYR A 184 -2.88 10.09 8.80
C TYR A 184 -4.27 9.82 9.41
N SER A 185 -4.44 8.65 10.01
CA SER A 185 -5.70 8.25 10.64
C SER A 185 -5.81 8.73 12.09
N SER A 186 -7.00 9.12 12.54
CA SER A 186 -7.26 9.44 13.96
C SER A 186 -7.08 8.25 14.91
N ASN A 187 -7.07 7.02 14.38
CA ASN A 187 -6.89 5.79 15.15
C ASN A 187 -5.46 5.23 15.02
N ALA A 188 -4.47 6.13 14.99
CA ALA A 188 -3.06 5.81 14.90
C ALA A 188 -2.24 6.57 15.95
N LEU A 189 -1.05 6.06 16.26
CA LEU A 189 -0.04 6.75 17.05
C LEU A 189 1.09 7.21 16.13
N PRO A 190 1.67 8.40 16.33
CA PRO A 190 1.29 9.43 17.31
C PRO A 190 -0.06 10.08 16.98
N GLY A 191 -0.68 10.69 17.99
CA GLY A 191 -1.94 11.42 17.83
C GLY A 191 -1.74 12.77 17.10
N PRO A 192 -2.84 13.45 16.73
CA PRO A 192 -2.80 14.65 15.89
C PRO A 192 -1.96 15.79 16.47
N ASP A 193 -2.14 16.14 17.75
CA ASP A 193 -1.37 17.21 18.41
C ASP A 193 0.13 16.93 18.34
N ARG A 194 0.51 15.66 18.53
CA ARG A 194 1.90 15.25 18.45
C ARG A 194 2.44 15.35 17.03
N ILE A 195 1.66 15.01 16.01
CA ILE A 195 2.08 15.19 14.61
C ILE A 195 2.29 16.68 14.30
N VAL A 196 1.41 17.56 14.79
CA VAL A 196 1.59 19.02 14.67
C VAL A 196 2.90 19.46 15.32
N ASP A 197 3.19 19.01 16.54
CA ASP A 197 4.45 19.31 17.22
C ASP A 197 5.68 18.82 16.43
N LEU A 198 5.62 17.62 15.85
CA LEU A 198 6.72 17.04 15.10
C LEU A 198 6.95 17.78 13.77
N LEU A 199 5.88 18.03 13.01
CA LEU A 199 5.95 18.73 11.73
C LEU A 199 6.32 20.22 11.91
N GLY A 200 5.85 20.84 13.00
CA GLY A 200 6.14 22.22 13.37
C GLY A 200 7.62 22.51 13.68
N LYS A 201 8.44 21.47 13.83
CA LYS A 201 9.90 21.62 13.99
C LYS A 201 10.61 21.93 12.68
N VAL A 202 10.05 21.49 11.56
CA VAL A 202 10.63 21.66 10.22
C VAL A 202 9.84 22.65 9.36
N LYS A 203 8.57 22.91 9.69
CA LYS A 203 7.72 23.87 8.99
C LYS A 203 7.09 24.89 9.95
N PRO A 204 7.24 26.21 9.72
CA PRO A 204 6.73 27.24 10.62
C PRO A 204 5.20 27.31 10.71
N HIS A 205 4.50 26.86 9.67
CA HIS A 205 3.04 26.87 9.62
C HIS A 205 2.50 25.46 9.39
N VAL A 206 1.63 24.98 10.29
CA VAL A 206 0.99 23.66 10.18
C VAL A 206 -0.52 23.81 10.25
N ASP A 207 -1.20 23.49 9.15
CA ASP A 207 -2.65 23.38 9.09
C ASP A 207 -3.09 21.92 9.27
N VAL A 208 -4.24 21.69 9.92
CA VAL A 208 -4.84 20.36 10.05
C VAL A 208 -6.24 20.36 9.47
N ILE A 209 -6.48 19.51 8.47
CA ILE A 209 -7.80 19.30 7.90
C ILE A 209 -8.31 17.94 8.37
N ALA A 210 -9.44 17.93 9.09
CA ALA A 210 -10.14 16.72 9.46
C ALA A 210 -11.20 16.37 8.41
N ILE A 211 -11.17 15.14 7.93
CA ILE A 211 -12.14 14.57 7.00
C ILE A 211 -12.86 13.44 7.74
N ASP A 212 -14.12 13.68 8.10
CA ASP A 212 -14.92 12.68 8.79
C ASP A 212 -15.18 11.47 7.89
N HIS A 213 -14.70 10.30 8.31
CA HIS A 213 -14.86 9.07 7.56
C HIS A 213 -15.62 8.01 8.37
N LYS A 214 -16.78 7.61 7.86
CA LYS A 214 -17.55 6.50 8.46
C LYS A 214 -17.14 5.20 7.81
N TYR A 215 -16.25 4.45 8.47
CA TYR A 215 -15.96 3.09 8.06
C TYR A 215 -17.16 2.17 8.30
N SER A 216 -17.75 1.66 7.22
CA SER A 216 -18.79 0.64 7.25
C SER A 216 -18.16 -0.77 7.28
N PHE A 217 -17.41 -1.10 8.32
CA PHE A 217 -16.90 -2.46 8.50
C PHE A 217 -17.95 -3.36 9.16
N GLY A 218 -18.51 -4.29 8.37
CA GLY A 218 -19.31 -5.41 8.83
C GLY A 218 -20.80 -5.31 8.52
N THR A 219 -21.35 -6.33 7.87
CA THR A 219 -22.79 -6.51 7.62
C THR A 219 -23.54 -7.10 8.83
N HIS A 220 -22.96 -7.04 10.03
CA HIS A 220 -23.60 -7.54 11.24
C HIS A 220 -24.35 -6.40 11.93
N ALA A 221 -25.63 -6.62 12.27
CA ALA A 221 -26.50 -5.62 12.90
C ALA A 221 -25.97 -5.06 14.24
N ALA A 222 -25.01 -5.75 14.88
CA ALA A 222 -24.37 -5.35 16.13
C ALA A 222 -22.96 -4.74 15.95
N ALA A 223 -22.49 -4.52 14.73
CA ALA A 223 -21.18 -3.91 14.50
C ALA A 223 -21.24 -2.42 14.83
N ALA A 224 -20.59 -2.03 15.94
CA ALA A 224 -20.42 -0.62 16.29
C ALA A 224 -19.59 0.07 15.19
N ARG A 225 -20.20 1.06 14.53
CA ARG A 225 -19.51 1.91 13.56
C ARG A 225 -18.46 2.70 14.32
N ARG A 226 -17.20 2.58 13.94
CA ARG A 226 -16.14 3.44 14.48
C ARG A 226 -16.15 4.71 13.64
N ASP A 227 -16.43 5.84 14.29
CA ASP A 227 -16.14 7.14 13.71
C ASP A 227 -14.62 7.31 13.73
N VAL A 228 -14.02 7.36 12.55
CA VAL A 228 -12.60 7.63 12.35
C VAL A 228 -12.52 8.90 11.52
N SER A 229 -11.66 9.83 11.91
CA SER A 229 -11.39 11.00 11.07
C SER A 229 -10.07 10.73 10.37
N GLU A 230 -10.04 10.92 9.06
CA GLU A 230 -8.78 10.97 8.32
C GLU A 230 -8.28 12.42 8.37
N PHE A 231 -7.00 12.60 8.68
CA PHE A 231 -6.37 13.91 8.79
C PHE A 231 -5.42 14.16 7.63
N LEU A 232 -5.41 15.40 7.16
CA LEU A 232 -4.32 15.95 6.35
C LEU A 232 -3.61 17.02 7.18
N PHE A 233 -2.36 16.76 7.53
CA PHE A 233 -1.46 17.75 8.14
C PHE A 233 -0.67 18.42 7.02
N ILE A 234 -0.68 19.74 6.96
CA ILE A 234 -0.05 20.51 5.89
C ILE A 234 0.94 21.48 6.51
N GLY A 235 2.23 21.14 6.44
CA GLY A 235 3.34 21.99 6.84
C GLY A 235 3.82 22.84 5.66
N ARG A 236 3.99 24.14 5.86
CA ARG A 236 4.48 25.11 4.85
C ARG A 236 5.46 26.10 5.47
N ASP A 237 6.31 26.67 4.63
CA ASP A 237 7.18 27.80 4.94
C ASP A 237 6.41 29.11 5.18
#